data_AF-A0A402BG34-F1
#
_entry.id   AF-A0A402BG34-F1
#
_cell.length_a   1.000
_cell.length_b   1.000
_cell.length_c   1.000
_cell.angle_alpha   90.00
_cell.angle_beta   90.00
_cell.angle_gamma   90.00
#
_symmetry.space_group_name_H-M   'P 1'
#
loop_
_entity.id
_entity.type
_entity.pdbx_description
1 polymer ?
#
loop_
_entity_poly.entity_id
_entity_poly.type
_entity_poly.pdbx_seq_one_letter_code
_entity_poly.pdbx_strand_id
1 'polypeptide(L)'
;MTDIKKHLPAILSCIRFGVFRSDPLEVMKSELRQLLPASYGIVAAGHVANKRQQQSALLDLIIYDTTIPVSSTALDETVIDIAQVLLVVVLVDKLDRSALASSLQRVASVKTLTLTQEKSTKKASVWRKLQPLGAVIFNRLVDAASDCSGAWDANDRSATFSIGPNGSAWTACG
;
A
#
# COMPACT_ATOMS: atom_id res chain seq x y z
N MET A 1 2.62 -25.24 6.80
CA MET A 1 1.81 -24.17 6.17
C MET A 1 2.13 -22.89 6.92
N THR A 2 2.96 -22.05 6.33
CA THR A 2 3.51 -20.81 6.90
C THR A 2 2.41 -19.76 6.93
N ASP A 3 1.80 -19.54 8.10
CA ASP A 3 0.70 -18.61 8.26
C ASP A 3 1.23 -17.23 8.65
N ILE A 4 1.74 -16.48 7.67
CA ILE A 4 2.23 -15.11 7.89
C ILE A 4 1.17 -14.22 8.56
N LYS A 5 -0.12 -14.56 8.42
CA LYS A 5 -1.22 -13.83 9.07
C LYS A 5 -1.14 -13.87 10.60
N LYS A 6 -0.61 -14.96 11.18
CA LYS A 6 -0.40 -15.06 12.64
C LYS A 6 0.68 -14.08 13.13
N HIS A 7 1.66 -13.79 12.29
CA HIS A 7 2.75 -12.87 12.60
C HIS A 7 2.42 -11.43 12.18
N LEU A 8 1.41 -11.22 11.36
CA LEU A 8 1.05 -9.92 10.80
C LEU A 8 0.86 -8.81 11.87
N PRO A 9 0.17 -9.04 13.00
CA PRO A 9 0.07 -8.00 14.04
C PRO A 9 1.42 -7.58 14.60
N ALA A 10 2.33 -8.53 14.83
CA ALA A 10 3.68 -8.25 15.32
C ALA A 10 4.54 -7.54 14.27
N ILE A 11 4.44 -7.97 13.00
CA ILE A 11 5.11 -7.32 11.86
C ILE A 11 4.67 -5.87 11.73
N LEU A 12 3.36 -5.61 11.69
CA LEU A 12 2.81 -4.26 11.57
C LEU A 12 3.18 -3.38 12.77
N SER A 13 3.18 -3.96 13.98
CA SER A 13 3.63 -3.26 15.19
C SER A 13 5.12 -2.86 15.07
N CYS A 14 6.00 -3.80 14.73
CA CYS A 14 7.42 -3.55 14.52
C CYS A 14 7.67 -2.48 13.46
N ILE A 15 7.01 -2.58 12.30
CA ILE A 15 7.15 -1.57 11.25
C ILE A 15 6.68 -0.21 11.76
N ARG A 16 5.53 -0.14 12.44
CA ARG A 16 5.00 1.11 12.99
C ARG A 16 5.97 1.75 13.98
N PHE A 17 6.62 0.97 14.85
CA PHE A 17 7.62 1.50 15.78
C PHE A 17 8.94 1.90 15.09
N GLY A 18 9.40 1.13 14.12
CA GLY A 18 10.66 1.36 13.40
C GLY A 18 10.63 2.60 12.49
N VAL A 19 9.46 2.92 11.93
CA VAL A 19 9.25 4.08 11.03
C VAL A 19 9.50 5.44 11.72
N PHE A 20 9.50 5.50 13.06
CA PHE A 20 9.81 6.73 13.81
C PHE A 20 11.31 6.92 14.12
N ARG A 21 12.21 6.04 13.65
CA ARG A 21 13.66 6.11 13.91
C ARG A 21 14.44 6.71 12.74
N SER A 22 15.64 7.21 13.03
CA SER A 22 16.52 7.91 12.07
C SER A 22 17.00 7.05 10.90
N ASP A 23 17.13 5.73 11.08
CA ASP A 23 17.41 4.74 10.03
C ASP A 23 16.33 3.65 10.03
N PRO A 24 15.15 3.92 9.45
CA PRO A 24 13.97 3.10 9.68
C PRO A 24 14.11 1.72 9.06
N LEU A 25 14.74 1.56 7.89
CA LEU A 25 14.73 0.30 7.14
C LEU A 25 15.68 -0.77 7.70
N GLU A 26 16.95 -0.45 7.97
CA GLU A 26 17.91 -1.44 8.46
C GLU A 26 17.62 -1.88 9.90
N VAL A 27 17.20 -0.95 10.75
CA VAL A 27 16.74 -1.26 12.12
C VAL A 27 15.51 -2.15 12.09
N MET A 28 14.51 -1.81 11.27
CA MET A 28 13.30 -2.61 11.10
C MET A 28 13.61 -4.00 10.53
N LYS A 29 14.55 -4.11 9.58
CA LYS A 29 14.99 -5.41 9.04
C LYS A 29 15.61 -6.29 10.13
N SER A 30 16.43 -5.72 11.00
CA SER A 30 17.01 -6.43 12.14
C SER A 30 15.94 -6.88 13.15
N GLU A 31 15.01 -5.99 13.53
CA GLU A 31 13.92 -6.31 14.46
C GLU A 31 12.97 -7.37 13.88
N LEU A 32 12.60 -7.26 12.61
CA LEU A 32 11.77 -8.25 11.93
C LEU A 32 12.46 -9.61 11.85
N ARG A 33 13.79 -9.68 11.65
CA ARG A 33 14.53 -10.95 11.69
C ARG A 33 14.49 -11.64 13.05
N GLN A 34 14.36 -10.89 14.15
CA GLN A 34 14.22 -11.46 15.48
C GLN A 34 12.80 -11.98 15.75
N LEU A 35 11.79 -11.35 15.12
CA LEU A 35 10.38 -11.71 15.29
C LEU A 35 9.92 -12.84 14.36
N LEU A 36 10.55 -12.96 13.19
CA LEU A 36 10.13 -13.90 12.15
C LEU A 36 10.92 -15.21 12.20
N PRO A 37 10.29 -16.33 11.82
CA PRO A 37 11.01 -17.59 11.63
C PRO A 37 12.16 -17.45 10.61
N ALA A 38 13.24 -18.22 10.81
CA ALA A 38 14.38 -18.24 9.91
C ALA A 38 14.06 -18.71 8.47
N SER A 39 12.88 -19.32 8.26
CA SER A 39 12.34 -19.66 6.94
C SER A 39 11.87 -18.45 6.14
N TYR A 40 11.85 -17.25 6.72
CA TYR A 40 11.46 -16.02 6.03
C TYR A 40 12.67 -15.15 5.74
N GLY A 41 12.77 -14.71 4.49
CA GLY A 41 13.72 -13.71 4.04
C GLY A 41 13.10 -12.32 4.07
N ILE A 42 13.96 -11.31 4.18
CA ILE A 42 13.58 -9.89 4.17
C ILE A 42 14.53 -9.13 3.25
N VAL A 43 13.97 -8.46 2.25
CA VAL A 43 14.68 -7.49 1.39
C VAL A 43 14.14 -6.10 1.68
N ALA A 44 15.07 -5.17 1.92
CA ALA A 44 14.78 -3.74 1.95
C ALA A 44 15.06 -3.17 0.55
N ALA A 45 14.15 -2.35 0.03
CA ALA A 45 14.22 -1.77 -1.32
C ALA A 45 14.40 -2.84 -2.43
N GLY A 46 13.32 -3.40 -2.94
CA GLY A 46 13.37 -4.45 -3.96
C GLY A 46 12.21 -4.46 -4.94
N HIS A 47 12.31 -5.33 -5.94
CA HIS A 47 11.26 -5.60 -6.91
C HIS A 47 10.74 -7.03 -6.75
N VAL A 48 9.51 -7.25 -7.21
CA VAL A 48 8.95 -8.59 -7.36
C VAL A 48 8.89 -8.92 -8.84
N ALA A 49 9.34 -10.10 -9.23
CA ALA A 49 9.28 -10.58 -10.61
C ALA A 49 8.42 -11.84 -10.72
N ASN A 50 7.80 -12.04 -11.89
CA ASN A 50 7.18 -13.32 -12.22
C ASN A 50 8.06 -14.16 -13.16
N LYS A 51 7.64 -15.39 -13.45
CA LYS A 51 8.32 -16.29 -14.40
C LYS A 51 8.52 -15.75 -15.81
N ARG A 52 7.81 -14.67 -16.19
CA ARG A 52 7.95 -13.99 -17.48
C ARG A 52 8.90 -12.79 -17.41
N GLN A 53 9.65 -12.64 -16.31
CA GLN A 53 10.56 -11.52 -16.06
C GLN A 53 9.85 -10.15 -16.05
N GLN A 54 8.53 -10.13 -15.83
CA GLN A 54 7.80 -8.89 -15.60
C GLN A 54 8.04 -8.47 -14.14
N GLN A 55 8.41 -7.22 -13.93
CA GLN A 55 8.76 -6.68 -12.62
C GLN A 55 7.70 -5.71 -12.08
N SER A 56 7.58 -5.66 -10.76
CA SER A 56 6.79 -4.66 -10.06
C SER A 56 7.51 -3.31 -10.03
N ALA A 57 6.80 -2.27 -9.61
CA ALA A 57 7.45 -1.07 -9.10
C ALA A 57 8.38 -1.41 -7.91
N LEU A 58 9.33 -0.53 -7.61
CA LEU A 58 10.17 -0.65 -6.42
C LEU A 58 9.29 -0.68 -5.17
N LEU A 59 9.62 -1.53 -4.19
CA LEU A 59 8.92 -1.72 -2.92
C LEU A 59 9.89 -1.48 -1.77
N ASP A 60 9.40 -0.94 -0.67
CA ASP A 60 10.28 -0.52 0.43
C ASP A 60 10.72 -1.71 1.28
N LEU A 61 9.83 -2.69 1.47
CA LEU A 61 10.14 -3.95 2.16
C LEU A 61 9.40 -5.12 1.53
N ILE A 62 10.10 -6.25 1.37
CA ILE A 62 9.55 -7.51 0.87
C ILE A 62 9.89 -8.62 1.87
N ILE A 63 8.87 -9.35 2.33
CA ILE A 63 9.02 -10.56 3.13
C ILE A 63 8.64 -11.76 2.26
N TYR A 64 9.51 -12.75 2.20
CA TYR A 64 9.34 -13.91 1.33
C TYR A 64 9.73 -15.21 2.03
N ASP A 65 9.24 -16.35 1.53
CA ASP A 65 9.53 -17.68 2.04
C ASP A 65 10.79 -18.24 1.35
N THR A 66 11.86 -18.49 2.11
CA THR A 66 13.13 -19.01 1.58
C THR A 66 13.07 -20.51 1.29
N THR A 67 12.03 -21.20 1.75
CA THR A 67 11.88 -22.66 1.57
C THR A 67 11.29 -23.03 0.21
N ILE A 68 10.70 -22.07 -0.49
CA ILE A 68 10.14 -22.27 -1.83
C ILE A 68 11.29 -22.17 -2.84
N PRO A 69 11.55 -23.18 -3.67
CA PRO A 69 12.66 -23.16 -4.63
C PRO A 69 12.43 -22.09 -5.71
N VAL A 70 13.47 -21.30 -5.99
CA VAL A 70 13.47 -20.31 -7.07
C VAL A 70 13.56 -21.04 -8.41
N SER A 71 12.68 -20.70 -9.36
CA SER A 71 12.85 -21.10 -10.76
C SER A 71 14.02 -20.33 -11.38
N SER A 72 15.23 -20.83 -11.11
CA SER A 72 16.54 -20.49 -11.66
C SER A 72 16.54 -19.58 -12.89
N THR A 73 16.49 -18.28 -12.63
CA THR A 73 17.20 -17.26 -13.40
C THR A 73 17.69 -16.29 -12.34
N ALA A 74 18.98 -15.99 -12.31
CA ALA A 74 19.61 -15.13 -11.31
C ALA A 74 18.96 -13.74 -11.39
N LEU A 75 17.90 -13.56 -10.63
CA LEU A 75 17.31 -12.29 -10.30
C LEU A 75 18.29 -11.65 -9.30
N ASP A 76 18.66 -10.39 -9.52
CA ASP A 76 19.51 -9.62 -8.60
C ASP A 76 19.08 -9.81 -7.14
N GLU A 77 19.98 -9.58 -6.17
CA GLU A 77 19.68 -9.73 -4.73
C GLU A 77 18.44 -8.92 -4.27
N THR A 78 18.03 -7.92 -5.06
CA THR A 78 16.89 -7.05 -4.81
C THR A 78 15.60 -7.50 -5.50
N VAL A 79 15.62 -8.58 -6.30
CA VAL A 79 14.46 -9.02 -7.09
C VAL A 79 13.99 -10.42 -6.66
N ILE A 80 12.76 -10.49 -6.16
CA ILE A 80 12.19 -11.70 -5.55
C ILE A 80 11.11 -12.32 -6.45
N ASP A 81 11.13 -13.64 -6.63
CA ASP A 81 10.08 -14.34 -7.37
C ASP A 81 8.75 -14.24 -6.61
N ILE A 82 7.69 -13.81 -7.30
CA ILE A 82 6.34 -13.65 -6.75
C ILE A 82 5.81 -14.90 -6.06
N ALA A 83 6.24 -16.10 -6.46
CA ALA A 83 5.85 -17.35 -5.82
C ALA A 83 6.36 -17.47 -4.38
N GLN A 84 7.42 -16.74 -4.02
CA GLN A 84 7.99 -16.71 -2.67
C GLN A 84 7.42 -15.58 -1.82
N VAL A 85 6.85 -14.54 -2.43
CA VAL A 85 6.45 -13.32 -1.72
C VAL A 85 5.26 -13.58 -0.80
N LEU A 86 5.43 -13.24 0.48
CA LEU A 86 4.40 -13.37 1.50
C LEU A 86 3.75 -12.01 1.82
N LEU A 87 4.57 -10.97 1.95
CA LEU A 87 4.14 -9.60 2.25
C LEU A 87 5.00 -8.59 1.50
N VAL A 88 4.35 -7.56 0.96
CA VAL A 88 5.01 -6.34 0.46
C VAL A 88 4.53 -5.15 1.26
N VAL A 89 5.45 -4.26 1.59
CA VAL A 89 5.17 -3.04 2.35
C VAL A 89 5.67 -1.83 1.58
N VAL A 90 4.80 -0.84 1.48
CA VAL A 90 5.14 0.50 0.99
C VAL A 90 5.08 1.47 2.18
N LEU A 91 6.19 2.13 2.43
CA LEU A 91 6.35 3.15 3.46
C LEU A 91 6.12 4.53 2.84
N VAL A 92 5.31 5.35 3.50
CA VAL A 92 4.93 6.68 3.01
C VAL A 92 5.09 7.68 4.13
N ASP A 93 5.84 8.75 3.88
CA ASP A 93 6.12 9.74 4.92
C ASP A 93 4.90 10.57 5.32
N LYS A 94 4.08 10.96 4.32
CA LYS A 94 2.93 11.84 4.50
C LYS A 94 1.67 11.22 3.90
N LEU A 95 0.56 11.33 4.64
CA LEU A 95 -0.76 10.99 4.12
C LEU A 95 -1.28 12.15 3.26
N ASP A 96 -1.09 12.04 1.94
CA ASP A 96 -1.78 12.88 0.96
C ASP A 96 -2.38 12.00 -0.16
N ARG A 97 -3.33 12.57 -0.92
CA ARG A 97 -4.05 11.82 -1.97
C ARG A 97 -3.13 11.30 -3.07
N SER A 98 -2.09 12.05 -3.42
CA SER A 98 -1.12 11.68 -4.46
C SER A 98 -0.24 10.53 -3.99
N ALA A 99 0.28 10.63 -2.76
CA ALA A 99 1.13 9.64 -2.11
C ALA A 99 0.37 8.33 -1.88
N LEU A 100 -0.89 8.40 -1.43
CA LEU A 100 -1.76 7.22 -1.33
C LEU A 100 -1.98 6.57 -2.70
N ALA A 101 -2.33 7.35 -3.73
CA ALA A 101 -2.54 6.83 -5.08
C ALA A 101 -1.29 6.14 -5.64
N SER A 102 -0.13 6.79 -5.54
CA SER A 102 1.17 6.24 -5.93
C SER A 102 1.49 4.94 -5.19
N SER A 103 1.25 4.91 -3.88
CA SER A 103 1.51 3.73 -3.04
C SER A 103 0.58 2.56 -3.38
N LEU A 104 -0.70 2.85 -3.62
CA LEU A 104 -1.65 1.84 -4.10
C LEU A 104 -1.26 1.33 -5.48
N GLN A 105 -0.73 2.18 -6.37
CA GLN A 105 -0.24 1.77 -7.68
C GLN A 105 1.00 0.87 -7.57
N ARG A 106 1.93 1.16 -6.64
CA ARG A 106 3.08 0.28 -6.33
C ARG A 106 2.61 -1.10 -5.88
N VAL A 107 1.68 -1.17 -4.92
CA VAL A 107 1.10 -2.45 -4.47
C VAL A 107 0.31 -3.15 -5.59
N ALA A 108 -0.45 -2.40 -6.39
CA ALA A 108 -1.20 -2.94 -7.52
C ALA A 108 -0.27 -3.55 -8.57
N SER A 109 0.91 -2.98 -8.81
CA SER A 109 1.89 -3.54 -9.74
C SER A 109 2.25 -4.99 -9.40
N VAL A 110 2.42 -5.31 -8.11
CA VAL A 110 2.65 -6.69 -7.64
C VAL A 110 1.45 -7.59 -7.92
N LYS A 111 0.23 -7.11 -7.66
CA LYS A 111 -1.00 -7.88 -7.91
C LYS A 111 -1.20 -8.22 -9.39
N THR A 112 -0.83 -7.30 -10.30
CA THR A 112 -0.95 -7.54 -11.75
C THR A 112 -0.05 -8.67 -12.26
N LEU A 113 1.08 -8.91 -11.58
CA LEU A 113 1.98 -10.02 -11.90
C LEU A 113 1.32 -11.39 -11.62
N THR A 114 0.46 -11.49 -10.61
CA THR A 114 -0.30 -12.71 -10.28
C THR A 114 -1.43 -12.96 -11.26
N LEU A 115 -2.18 -11.91 -11.64
CA LEU A 115 -3.32 -12.02 -12.56
C LEU A 115 -2.92 -12.52 -13.96
N THR A 116 -1.68 -12.25 -14.37
CA THR A 116 -1.16 -12.66 -15.67
C THR A 116 -0.86 -14.17 -15.73
N GLN A 117 -0.67 -14.85 -14.59
CA GLN A 117 -0.41 -16.29 -14.54
C GLN A 117 -1.69 -17.14 -14.66
N GLU A 118 -2.86 -16.64 -14.26
CA GLU A 118 -4.09 -17.44 -14.11
C GLU A 118 -4.85 -17.73 -15.42
N LYS A 119 -4.43 -17.18 -16.57
CA LYS A 119 -5.10 -17.44 -17.87
C LYS A 119 -4.86 -18.84 -18.45
N SER A 120 -4.09 -19.69 -17.77
CA SER A 120 -3.78 -21.05 -18.24
C SER A 120 -4.48 -22.12 -17.38
N THR A 121 -5.56 -22.68 -17.91
CA THR A 121 -6.14 -24.01 -17.59
C THR A 121 -6.67 -24.25 -16.16
N LYS A 122 -8.02 -24.32 -16.01
CA LYS A 122 -8.91 -25.06 -15.08
C LYS A 122 -8.49 -25.45 -13.62
N LYS A 123 -7.30 -25.13 -13.11
CA LYS A 123 -6.81 -25.36 -11.73
C LYS A 123 -6.60 -24.05 -10.95
N ALA A 124 -7.17 -22.94 -11.44
CA ALA A 124 -6.99 -21.60 -10.87
C ALA A 124 -7.69 -21.35 -9.51
N SER A 125 -8.52 -22.28 -9.01
CA SER A 125 -9.29 -22.01 -7.77
C SER A 125 -8.47 -22.08 -6.48
N VAL A 126 -7.33 -22.79 -6.47
CA VAL A 126 -6.51 -22.98 -5.26
C VAL A 126 -5.52 -21.83 -5.06
N TRP A 127 -5.02 -21.21 -6.14
CA TRP A 127 -3.98 -20.17 -6.11
C TRP A 127 -4.48 -18.80 -5.65
N ARG A 128 -5.80 -18.54 -5.70
CA ARG A 128 -6.40 -17.33 -5.11
C ARG A 128 -6.14 -17.18 -3.61
N LYS A 129 -5.80 -18.27 -2.90
CA LYS A 129 -5.57 -18.24 -1.45
C LYS A 129 -4.18 -17.78 -1.02
N LEU A 130 -3.22 -17.66 -1.96
CA LEU A 130 -1.82 -17.33 -1.68
C LEU A 130 -1.36 -16.08 -2.42
N GLN A 131 -2.23 -15.08 -2.55
CA GLN A 131 -1.78 -13.79 -3.06
C GLN A 131 -0.92 -13.08 -2.01
N PRO A 132 0.19 -12.45 -2.41
CA PRO A 132 1.02 -11.68 -1.49
C PRO A 132 0.18 -10.59 -0.85
N LEU A 133 0.30 -10.46 0.46
CA LEU A 133 -0.36 -9.39 1.20
C LEU A 133 0.31 -8.07 0.83
N GLY A 134 -0.50 -7.04 0.59
CA GLY A 134 0.00 -5.68 0.36
C GLY A 134 -0.36 -4.80 1.55
N ALA A 135 0.64 -4.13 2.13
CA ALA A 135 0.45 -3.15 3.19
C ALA A 135 1.00 -1.79 2.74
N VAL A 136 0.25 -0.73 3.05
CA VAL A 136 0.70 0.65 2.92
C VAL A 136 0.72 1.25 4.32
N ILE A 137 1.88 1.77 4.74
CA ILE A 137 2.08 2.28 6.10
C ILE A 137 2.50 3.74 6.01
N PHE A 138 1.73 4.60 6.66
CA PHE A 138 1.98 6.03 6.75
C PHE A 138 2.76 6.35 8.03
N ASN A 139 3.87 7.08 7.91
CA ASN A 139 4.70 7.51 9.03
C ASN A 139 4.00 8.59 9.86
N ARG A 140 3.43 9.59 9.17
CA ARG A 140 2.68 10.66 9.82
C ARG A 140 1.29 10.78 9.23
N LEU A 141 0.29 10.66 10.10
CA LEU A 141 -0.99 11.30 9.88
C LEU A 141 -0.72 12.79 10.06
N VAL A 142 -0.61 13.52 8.96
CA VAL A 142 -0.76 14.97 9.05
C VAL A 142 -2.20 15.17 9.52
N ASP A 143 -2.38 15.79 10.68
CA ASP A 143 -3.71 16.18 11.14
C ASP A 143 -4.34 17.01 10.01
N ALA A 144 -5.29 16.44 9.29
CA ALA A 144 -6.07 17.13 8.27
C ALA A 144 -6.98 18.22 8.88
N ALA A 145 -6.75 18.59 10.14
CA ALA A 145 -7.51 19.57 10.91
C ALA A 145 -7.12 21.03 10.60
N SER A 146 -6.04 21.29 9.86
CA SER A 146 -5.61 22.67 9.57
C SER A 146 -6.08 23.24 8.23
N ASP A 147 -6.65 22.44 7.31
CA ASP A 147 -7.05 22.90 5.97
C ASP A 147 -8.57 22.89 5.69
N CYS A 148 -9.42 22.65 6.70
CA CYS A 148 -10.87 22.84 6.55
C CYS A 148 -11.33 24.31 6.68
N SER A 149 -10.44 25.27 6.53
CA SER A 149 -10.74 26.72 6.46
C SER A 149 -11.03 27.21 5.02
N GLY A 150 -11.28 26.30 4.08
CA GLY A 150 -11.55 26.64 2.69
C GLY A 150 -12.87 26.05 2.19
N ALA A 151 -13.91 26.90 2.15
CA ALA A 151 -15.04 26.80 1.23
C ALA A 151 -15.83 25.48 1.21
N TRP A 152 -16.55 25.20 2.29
CA TRP A 152 -17.90 24.66 2.11
C TRP A 152 -18.81 25.86 1.95
N ASP A 153 -18.86 26.40 0.73
CA ASP A 153 -19.87 27.37 0.33
C ASP A 153 -21.24 26.74 0.56
N ALA A 154 -21.85 27.06 1.71
CA ALA A 154 -23.25 26.80 2.01
C ALA A 154 -24.15 27.77 1.24
N ASN A 155 -23.87 27.98 -0.04
CA ASN A 155 -24.54 28.98 -0.86
C ASN A 155 -24.84 28.46 -2.27
N ASP A 156 -25.52 27.31 -2.34
CA ASP A 156 -26.28 26.94 -3.53
C ASP A 156 -27.71 26.53 -3.15
N ARG A 157 -28.43 27.50 -2.59
CA ARG A 157 -29.90 27.52 -2.58
C ARG A 157 -30.38 28.77 -3.30
N SER A 158 -30.18 28.79 -4.61
CA SER A 158 -30.86 29.72 -5.52
C SER A 158 -31.61 28.95 -6.59
N ALA A 159 -32.71 28.31 -6.20
CA ALA A 159 -33.83 28.06 -7.08
C ALA A 159 -35.03 28.82 -6.49
N THR A 160 -35.14 30.09 -6.87
CA THR A 160 -36.26 30.98 -6.53
C THR A 160 -37.45 30.60 -7.39
N PHE A 161 -38.53 30.13 -6.76
CA PHE A 161 -39.86 30.10 -7.36
C PHE A 161 -40.59 31.36 -6.87
N SER A 162 -40.95 32.24 -7.81
CA SER A 162 -41.71 33.47 -7.58
C SER A 162 -43.14 33.19 -7.14
N ILE A 163 -43.74 34.10 -6.37
CA ILE A 163 -44.98 34.86 -6.68
C ILE A 163 -45.14 35.94 -5.57
N GLY A 164 -45.35 37.21 -5.97
CA GLY A 164 -45.60 38.37 -5.08
C GLY A 164 -47.03 38.36 -4.47
N PRO A 165 -47.66 39.50 -4.07
CA PRO A 165 -47.27 40.92 -4.20
C PRO A 165 -47.35 41.69 -2.85
N ASN A 166 -46.94 42.96 -2.85
CA ASN A 166 -46.88 43.92 -1.72
C ASN A 166 -45.65 43.75 -0.80
N GLY A 167 -44.65 44.63 -0.82
CA GLY A 167 -44.47 45.89 -1.50
C GLY A 167 -43.25 46.59 -0.90
N SER A 168 -42.31 46.95 -1.78
CA SER A 168 -41.40 48.10 -1.61
C SER A 168 -40.35 47.99 -0.48
N ALA A 169 -39.14 47.48 -0.75
CA ALA A 169 -37.99 48.15 -1.39
C ALA A 169 -37.21 49.10 -0.47
N TRP A 170 -36.01 48.69 -0.04
CA TRP A 170 -34.86 49.59 0.15
C TRP A 170 -33.58 48.90 -0.34
N THR A 171 -33.08 49.42 -1.45
CA THR A 171 -31.74 49.18 -1.99
C THR A 171 -30.73 49.96 -1.15
N ALA A 172 -29.61 49.35 -0.79
CA ALA A 172 -28.40 50.09 -0.44
C ALA A 172 -27.19 49.33 -0.98
N CYS A 173 -26.65 49.85 -2.09
CA CYS A 173 -25.24 49.72 -2.43
C CYS A 173 -24.49 50.87 -1.74
N GLY A 174 -23.31 50.58 -1.18
CA GLY A 174 -22.43 51.53 -0.53
C GLY A 174 -21.59 50.83 0.53
#